data_AF-A0A957J963-F1
#
_entry.id   AF-A0A957J963-F1
#
_cell.length_a   1.000
_cell.length_b   1.000
_cell.length_c   1.000
_cell.angle_alpha   90.00
_cell.angle_beta   90.00
_cell.angle_gamma   90.00
#
_symmetry.space_group_name_H-M   'P 1'
#
loop_
_entity.id
_entity.type
_entity.pdbx_description
1 polymer ?
#
loop_
_entity_poly.entity_id
_entity_poly.type
_entity_poly.pdbx_seq_one_letter_code
_entity_poly.pdbx_strand_id
1 'polypeptide(L)'
;MAHSIVGRGLTFPLGINSQGGFALTSFRSELEQAIAIILATTPGERVMRPRFGSRLNELLYEPNNSRTAALAEQYVEDALAMWEPRIRVIGVT
;
A
#
# COMPACT_ATOMS: atom_id res chain seq x y z
N MET A 1 -3.29 15.44 -22.75
CA MET A 1 -3.62 14.66 -21.54
C MET A 1 -2.52 13.63 -21.35
N ALA A 2 -1.58 13.86 -20.44
CA ALA A 2 -0.49 12.93 -20.21
C ALA A 2 -1.02 11.75 -19.40
N HIS A 3 -1.06 10.55 -19.99
CA HIS A 3 -1.33 9.34 -19.24
C HIS A 3 -0.14 9.11 -18.31
N SER A 4 -0.35 9.26 -17.00
CA SER A 4 0.63 8.89 -15.99
C SER A 4 0.97 7.41 -16.17
N ILE A 5 2.24 7.11 -16.49
CA ILE A 5 2.71 5.74 -16.66
C ILE A 5 2.71 5.07 -15.29
N VAL A 6 1.72 4.21 -15.03
CA VAL A 6 1.61 3.44 -13.79
C VAL A 6 2.47 2.17 -13.84
N GLY A 7 2.57 1.54 -15.02
CA GLY A 7 3.30 0.29 -15.22
C GLY A 7 2.40 -0.96 -15.22
N ARG A 8 3.04 -2.12 -15.34
CA ARG A 8 2.43 -3.45 -15.14
C ARG A 8 3.32 -4.25 -14.22
N GLY A 9 2.72 -5.04 -13.35
CA GLY A 9 3.43 -5.85 -12.36
C GLY A 9 2.80 -7.22 -12.17
N LEU A 10 3.42 -8.06 -11.35
CA LEU A 10 2.81 -9.29 -10.89
C LEU A 10 1.58 -8.96 -10.03
N THR A 11 0.51 -9.71 -10.20
CA THR A 11 -0.68 -9.58 -9.34
C THR A 11 -0.34 -9.94 -7.90
N PHE A 12 -0.88 -9.17 -6.96
CA PHE A 12 -0.90 -9.49 -5.55
C PHE A 12 -2.35 -9.71 -5.08
N PRO A 13 -2.67 -10.85 -4.43
CA PRO A 13 -1.82 -12.02 -4.20
C PRO A 13 -1.34 -12.69 -5.50
N LEU A 14 -0.21 -13.41 -5.44
CA LEU A 14 0.35 -14.10 -6.61
C LEU A 14 -0.66 -15.09 -7.19
N GLY A 15 -0.85 -15.03 -8.51
CA GLY A 15 -1.78 -15.88 -9.23
C GLY A 15 -1.23 -16.31 -10.59
N ILE A 16 -1.92 -17.28 -11.20
CA ILE A 16 -1.63 -17.82 -12.53
C ILE A 16 -2.75 -17.40 -13.47
N ASN A 17 -2.41 -16.98 -14.67
CA ASN A 17 -3.37 -16.63 -15.71
C ASN A 17 -3.91 -17.89 -16.42
N SER A 18 -4.93 -17.73 -17.26
CA SER A 18 -5.53 -18.86 -18.01
C SER A 18 -4.57 -19.56 -18.99
N GLN A 19 -3.40 -18.97 -19.27
CA GLN A 19 -2.38 -19.49 -20.18
C GLN A 19 -1.25 -20.21 -19.42
N GLY A 20 -1.36 -20.35 -18.10
CA GLY A 20 -0.35 -21.01 -17.25
C GLY A 20 0.85 -20.12 -16.88
N GLY A 21 0.85 -18.84 -17.24
CA GLY A 21 1.88 -17.87 -16.85
C GLY A 21 1.49 -17.08 -15.60
N PHE A 22 2.40 -16.25 -15.08
CA PHE A 22 2.07 -15.35 -13.97
C PHE A 22 0.95 -14.38 -14.34
N ALA A 23 -0.01 -14.22 -13.44
CA ALA A 23 -1.01 -13.18 -13.55
C ALA A 23 -0.34 -11.80 -13.40
N LEU A 24 -0.66 -10.91 -14.32
CA LEU A 24 -0.18 -9.53 -14.31
C LEU A 24 -1.33 -8.58 -14.03
N THR A 25 -1.05 -7.56 -13.23
CA THR A 25 -1.94 -6.43 -12.96
C THR A 25 -1.44 -5.19 -13.70
N SER A 26 -2.33 -4.24 -13.97
CA SER A 26 -1.99 -3.01 -14.68
C SER A 26 -2.88 -1.84 -14.27
N PHE A 27 -2.42 -0.62 -14.55
CA PHE A 27 -3.16 0.61 -14.31
C PHE A 27 -3.66 0.70 -12.86
N ARG A 28 -4.96 0.94 -12.67
CA ARG A 28 -5.58 1.17 -11.36
C ARG A 28 -5.40 -0.01 -10.41
N SER A 29 -5.55 -1.25 -10.89
CA SER A 29 -5.44 -2.44 -10.05
C SER A 29 -4.01 -2.66 -9.55
N GLU A 30 -3.00 -2.16 -10.25
CA GLU A 30 -1.62 -2.22 -9.77
C GLU A 30 -1.40 -1.23 -8.62
N LEU A 31 -1.96 -0.01 -8.71
CA LEU A 31 -1.90 0.98 -7.62
C LEU A 31 -2.64 0.49 -6.37
N GLU A 32 -3.84 -0.05 -6.53
CA GLU A 32 -4.63 -0.58 -5.40
C GLU A 32 -3.88 -1.71 -4.68
N GLN A 33 -3.21 -2.59 -5.44
CA GLN A 33 -2.38 -3.65 -4.88
C GLN A 33 -1.11 -3.12 -4.21
N ALA A 34 -0.44 -2.12 -4.80
CA ALA A 34 0.73 -1.49 -4.21
C ALA A 34 0.40 -0.81 -2.87
N ILE A 35 -0.72 -0.07 -2.81
CA ILE A 35 -1.25 0.54 -1.58
C ILE A 35 -1.50 -0.53 -0.52
N ALA A 36 -2.19 -1.62 -0.89
CA ALA A 36 -2.48 -2.72 0.02
C ALA A 36 -1.19 -3.35 0.59
N ILE A 37 -0.18 -3.57 -0.25
CA ILE A 37 1.12 -4.12 0.18
C ILE A 37 1.81 -3.17 1.15
N ILE A 38 1.84 -1.86 0.86
CA ILE A 38 2.47 -0.87 1.74
C ILE A 38 1.79 -0.85 3.11
N LEU A 39 0.45 -0.76 3.14
CA LEU A 39 -0.31 -0.65 4.38
C LEU A 39 -0.31 -1.93 5.20
N ALA A 40 -0.29 -3.09 4.56
CA ALA A 40 -0.28 -4.40 5.23
C ALA A 40 1.11 -4.84 5.72
N THR A 41 2.19 -4.19 5.28
CA THR A 41 3.56 -4.55 5.70
C THR A 41 3.96 -3.74 6.93
N THR A 42 4.50 -4.41 7.95
CA THR A 42 5.07 -3.76 9.14
C THR A 42 6.54 -3.39 8.89
N PRO A 43 6.99 -2.17 9.24
CA PRO A 43 8.41 -1.81 9.22
C PRO A 43 9.27 -2.84 9.95
N GLY A 44 10.28 -3.36 9.26
CA GLY A 44 11.18 -4.42 9.73
C GLY A 44 10.92 -5.79 9.08
N GLU A 45 9.75 -6.03 8.48
CA GLU A 45 9.44 -7.32 7.84
C GLU A 45 10.29 -7.59 6.58
N ARG A 46 10.65 -6.53 5.85
CA ARG A 46 11.47 -6.67 4.63
C ARG A 46 12.95 -6.52 4.98
N VAL A 47 13.68 -7.63 4.94
CA VAL A 47 15.11 -7.76 5.32
C VAL A 47 15.99 -6.61 4.80
N MET A 48 15.97 -6.33 3.49
CA MET A 48 16.80 -5.29 2.88
C MET A 48 16.11 -3.92 2.78
N ARG A 49 14.90 -3.78 3.37
CA ARG A 49 14.10 -2.56 3.39
C ARG A 49 13.38 -2.39 4.74
N PRO A 50 14.12 -2.22 5.84
CA PRO A 50 13.53 -2.22 7.18
C PRO A 50 12.55 -1.07 7.44
N ARG A 51 12.61 0.02 6.67
CA ARG A 51 11.67 1.15 6.81
C ARG A 51 10.38 1.00 6.00
N PHE A 52 10.30 0.01 5.11
CA PHE A 52 9.16 -0.16 4.22
C PHE A 52 7.94 -0.69 4.98
N GLY A 53 6.78 -0.08 4.74
CA GLY A 53 5.52 -0.48 5.37
C GLY A 53 4.76 0.69 5.98
N SER A 54 3.78 0.38 6.82
CA SER A 54 3.02 1.33 7.62
C SER A 54 3.03 0.95 9.10
N ARG A 55 2.84 1.94 9.97
CA ARG A 55 2.84 1.76 11.44
C ARG A 55 1.46 1.40 11.99
N LEU A 56 0.50 1.01 11.12
CA LEU A 56 -0.87 0.69 11.53
C LEU A 56 -0.94 -0.47 12.54
N ASN A 57 0.01 -1.39 12.47
CA ASN A 57 0.11 -2.51 13.42
C ASN A 57 0.31 -2.05 14.88
N GLU A 58 0.89 -0.87 15.11
CA GLU A 58 1.07 -0.30 16.45
C GLU A 58 -0.26 0.06 17.12
N LEU A 59 -1.32 0.26 16.33
CA LEU A 59 -2.64 0.66 16.82
C LEU A 59 -3.55 -0.53 17.15
N LEU A 60 -3.13 -1.78 16.91
CA LEU A 60 -3.98 -2.97 17.04
C LEU A 60 -4.62 -3.14 18.42
N TYR A 61 -3.94 -2.68 19.47
CA TYR A 61 -4.41 -2.78 20.86
C TYR A 61 -4.79 -1.43 21.47
N GLU A 62 -4.77 -0.36 20.68
CA GLU A 62 -5.23 0.95 21.12
C GLU A 62 -6.77 1.00 21.16
N PRO A 63 -7.37 1.80 22.07
CA PRO A 63 -8.81 1.97 22.12
C PRO A 63 -9.35 2.56 20.82
N ASN A 64 -10.50 2.07 20.33
CA ASN A 64 -11.17 2.60 19.15
C ASN A 64 -11.86 3.94 19.45
N ASN A 65 -11.10 5.03 19.37
CA ASN A 65 -11.55 6.39 19.62
C ASN A 65 -10.98 7.36 18.58
N SER A 66 -11.42 8.62 18.63
CA SER A 66 -11.01 9.66 17.68
C SER A 66 -9.50 9.92 17.64
N ARG A 67 -8.80 9.72 18.76
CA ARG A 67 -7.34 9.86 18.81
C ARG A 67 -6.65 8.76 18.02
N THR A 68 -7.07 7.51 18.21
CA THR A 68 -6.54 6.36 17.45
C THR A 68 -6.87 6.47 15.97
N ALA A 69 -8.06 6.94 15.63
CA ALA A 69 -8.46 7.21 14.24
C ALA A 69 -7.54 8.27 13.59
N ALA A 70 -7.32 9.41 14.26
CA ALA A 70 -6.42 10.45 13.75
C ALA A 70 -4.96 9.96 13.59
N LEU A 71 -4.49 9.10 14.49
CA LEU A 71 -3.17 8.46 14.35
C LEU A 71 -3.13 7.51 13.14
N ALA A 72 -4.19 6.74 12.92
CA ALA A 72 -4.28 5.84 11.78
C ALA A 72 -4.27 6.62 10.45
N GLU A 73 -5.04 7.72 10.37
CA GLU A 73 -5.03 8.63 9.22
C GLU A 73 -3.62 9.14 8.93
N GLN A 74 -2.94 9.66 9.96
CA GLN A 74 -1.56 10.15 9.83
C GLN A 74 -0.60 9.03 9.37
N TYR A 75 -0.71 7.83 9.92
CA TYR A 75 0.16 6.70 9.54
C TYR A 75 -0.06 6.23 8.10
N VAL A 76 -1.30 6.28 7.61
CA VAL A 76 -1.62 6.00 6.20
C VAL A 76 -1.02 7.08 5.30
N GLU A 77 -1.22 8.36 5.64
CA GLU A 77 -0.71 9.49 4.86
C GLU A 77 0.83 9.45 4.75
N ASP A 78 1.53 9.26 5.87
CA ASP A 78 2.98 9.18 5.92
C ASP A 78 3.52 8.00 5.09
N ALA A 79 2.90 6.82 5.22
CA ALA A 79 3.34 5.63 4.49
C ALA A 79 3.14 5.78 2.97
N LEU A 80 1.99 6.30 2.55
CA LEU A 80 1.69 6.47 1.12
C LEU A 80 2.51 7.61 0.50
N ALA A 81 2.72 8.72 1.22
CA ALA A 81 3.56 9.81 0.77
C ALA A 81 5.02 9.37 0.57
N MET A 82 5.52 8.47 1.43
CA MET A 82 6.89 7.95 1.35
C MET A 82 7.07 6.91 0.24
N TRP A 83 6.12 5.98 0.09
CA TRP A 83 6.32 4.77 -0.71
C TRP A 83 5.58 4.74 -2.05
N GLU A 84 4.54 5.56 -2.25
CA GLU A 84 3.71 5.55 -3.45
C GLU A 84 3.66 6.93 -4.14
N PRO A 85 4.73 7.33 -4.86
CA PRO A 85 4.81 8.66 -5.48
C PRO A 85 3.85 8.87 -6.66
N ARG A 86 3.16 7.82 -7.11
CA ARG A 86 2.23 7.88 -8.25
C ARG A 86 0.87 8.44 -7.86
N ILE A 87 0.55 8.50 -6.57
CA ILE A 87 -0.73 9.00 -6.07
C ILE A 87 -0.55 10.32 -5.31
N ARG A 88 -1.64 11.08 -5.20
CA ARG A 88 -1.78 12.19 -4.27
C ARG A 88 -2.93 11.88 -3.34
N VAL A 89 -2.64 11.74 -2.05
CA VAL A 89 -3.67 11.52 -1.02
C VAL A 89 -4.48 12.81 -0.88
N ILE A 90 -5.81 12.69 -1.01
CA ILE A 90 -6.75 13.81 -0.88
C ILE A 90 -7.46 13.84 0.48
N GLY A 91 -7.44 12.70 1.18
CA GLY A 91 -8.04 12.48 2.50
C GLY A 91 -8.07 11.00 2.84
N VAL A 92 -7.99 10.70 4.13
CA VAL A 92 -8.14 9.36 4.72
C VAL A 92 -9.32 9.42 5.70
N THR A 93 -10.18 8.41 5.71
CA THR A 93 -11.39 8.36 6.55
C THR A 93 -11.76 6.90 6.86
#